data_AF-A0A9W9FWU8-F1
#
_entry.id   AF-A0A9W9FWU8-F1
#
_cell.length_a   1.000
_cell.length_b   1.000
_cell.length_c   1.000
_cell.angle_alpha   90.00
_cell.angle_beta   90.00
_cell.angle_gamma   90.00
#
_symmetry.space_group_name_H-M   'P 1'
#
loop_
_entity.id
_entity.type
_entity.pdbx_description
1 polymer ?
#
loop_
_entity_poly.entity_id
_entity_poly.type
_entity_poly.pdbx_seq_one_letter_code
_entity_poly.pdbx_strand_id
1 'polypeptide(L)'
;MQGVSYRMWRYHFGAISKIIDLRGGIHELAKSGGGESMVFTYFLFAVMGDTTSPVSDLFMTPEHYEEHKAILDQYSSDVPLFRMFPKELLAHTLKVNLIRAQWAQSDLATPAEFTQDALMTLGCILEFSPANWAYLKSGLYHGDQFLLGTIHQAAVTLYCVCSLQSLFILPHTQFLTRLRIEMTASLFESLTKALQFQKFRKLLFWPLVVLGMAAVDSDESVRAFVLEHLGRVSRSIGLYAPVVAKNVIRRFWASGMILWDDCFREPYIFVHYGGQGLDLKNMTA
;
A
#
# COMPACT_ATOMS: atom_id res chain seq x y z
N MET A 1 -18.21 -17.71 -4.46
CA MET A 1 -18.13 -16.76 -5.60
C MET A 1 -17.23 -15.53 -5.36
N GLN A 2 -16.56 -15.35 -4.22
CA GLN A 2 -15.70 -14.17 -3.97
C GLN A 2 -14.32 -14.20 -4.65
N GLY A 3 -13.92 -15.32 -5.26
CA GLY A 3 -12.61 -15.45 -5.91
C GLY A 3 -12.49 -14.72 -7.27
N VAL A 4 -13.62 -14.45 -7.93
CA VAL A 4 -13.64 -13.83 -9.29
C VAL A 4 -13.61 -12.30 -9.20
N SER A 5 -14.28 -11.72 -8.20
CA SER A 5 -14.39 -10.25 -8.03
C SER A 5 -13.04 -9.58 -7.79
N TYR A 6 -12.06 -10.28 -7.22
CA TYR A 6 -10.75 -9.71 -6.91
C TYR A 6 -9.86 -9.45 -8.13
N ARG A 7 -9.99 -10.24 -9.21
CA ARG A 7 -9.30 -9.95 -10.48
C ARG A 7 -10.05 -8.92 -11.32
N MET A 8 -11.37 -8.82 -11.08
CA MET A 8 -12.30 -7.96 -11.81
C MET A 8 -12.60 -6.65 -11.09
N TRP A 9 -11.80 -6.32 -10.06
CA TRP A 9 -12.04 -5.16 -9.21
C TRP A 9 -12.06 -3.84 -10.01
N ARG A 10 -11.33 -3.80 -11.13
CA ARG A 10 -11.31 -2.65 -12.04
C ARG A 10 -12.67 -2.33 -12.65
N TYR A 11 -13.48 -3.35 -12.98
CA TYR A 11 -14.84 -3.11 -13.46
C TYR A 11 -15.74 -2.54 -12.36
N HIS A 12 -15.57 -3.02 -11.12
CA HIS A 12 -16.27 -2.43 -9.98
C HIS A 12 -15.83 -0.99 -9.72
N PHE A 13 -14.53 -0.72 -9.85
CA PHE A 13 -13.98 0.62 -9.70
C PHE A 13 -14.49 1.59 -10.75
N GLY A 14 -14.44 1.22 -12.03
CA GLY A 14 -14.98 2.03 -13.12
C GLY A 14 -16.48 2.29 -12.97
N ALA A 15 -17.25 1.30 -12.50
CA ALA A 15 -18.66 1.49 -12.20
C ALA A 15 -18.88 2.47 -11.03
N ILE A 16 -18.07 2.37 -9.96
CA ILE A 16 -18.12 3.30 -8.82
C ILE A 16 -17.75 4.72 -9.26
N SER A 17 -16.68 4.90 -10.04
CA SER A 17 -16.30 6.20 -10.60
C SER A 17 -17.45 6.80 -11.41
N LYS A 18 -18.13 6.00 -12.24
CA LYS A 18 -19.30 6.50 -12.99
C LYS A 18 -20.47 6.89 -12.09
N ILE A 19 -20.70 6.16 -11.00
CA ILE A 19 -21.73 6.51 -10.02
C ILE A 19 -21.38 7.81 -9.29
N ILE A 20 -20.10 8.01 -8.96
CA ILE A 20 -19.59 9.26 -8.37
C ILE A 20 -19.87 10.43 -9.32
N ASP A 21 -19.54 10.29 -10.61
CA ASP A 21 -19.82 11.33 -11.62
C ASP A 21 -21.31 11.66 -11.71
N LEU A 22 -22.17 10.64 -11.73
CA LEU A 22 -23.62 10.81 -11.79
C LEU A 22 -24.20 11.48 -10.52
N ARG A 23 -23.47 11.45 -9.41
CA ARG A 23 -23.82 12.13 -8.16
C ARG A 23 -23.22 13.54 -8.05
N GLY A 24 -22.65 14.06 -9.13
CA GLY A 24 -22.03 15.39 -9.16
C GLY A 24 -20.56 15.40 -8.77
N GLY A 25 -19.89 14.25 -8.76
CA GLY A 25 -18.46 14.11 -8.45
C GLY A 25 -18.17 13.85 -6.98
N ILE A 26 -16.87 13.72 -6.66
CA ILE A 26 -16.39 13.33 -5.32
C ILE A 26 -16.82 14.34 -4.24
N HIS A 27 -16.75 15.64 -4.53
CA HIS A 27 -17.11 16.67 -3.55
C HIS A 27 -18.60 16.68 -3.22
N GLU A 28 -19.49 16.46 -4.20
CA GLU A 28 -20.93 16.35 -3.94
C GLU A 28 -21.27 15.05 -3.22
N LEU A 29 -20.60 13.94 -3.57
CA LEU A 29 -20.76 12.69 -2.83
C LEU A 29 -20.35 12.85 -1.37
N ALA A 30 -19.23 13.53 -1.08
CA ALA A 30 -18.73 13.74 0.27
C ALA A 30 -19.75 14.48 1.17
N LYS A 31 -20.52 15.43 0.62
CA LYS A 31 -21.55 16.18 1.34
C LYS A 31 -22.76 15.33 1.76
N SER A 32 -22.93 14.15 1.18
CA SER A 32 -24.05 13.25 1.52
C SER A 32 -23.80 12.50 2.84
N GLY A 33 -24.87 12.04 3.51
CA GLY A 33 -24.75 11.27 4.75
C GLY A 33 -23.92 9.99 4.55
N GLY A 34 -22.75 9.90 5.22
CA GLY A 34 -21.79 8.79 5.05
C GLY A 34 -20.90 8.89 3.79
N GLY A 35 -21.04 9.97 3.02
CA GLY A 35 -20.33 10.25 1.78
C GLY A 35 -18.81 10.28 1.93
N GLU A 36 -18.30 10.98 2.94
CA GLU A 36 -16.86 11.10 3.21
C GLU A 36 -16.19 9.73 3.41
N SER A 37 -16.81 8.83 4.18
CA SER A 37 -16.28 7.48 4.38
C SER A 37 -16.27 6.67 3.08
N MET A 38 -17.24 6.88 2.18
CA MET A 38 -17.27 6.22 0.89
C MET A 38 -16.19 6.76 -0.04
N VAL A 39 -16.05 8.09 -0.14
CA VAL A 39 -14.99 8.77 -0.89
C VAL A 39 -13.62 8.31 -0.41
N PHE A 40 -13.41 8.25 0.90
CA PHE A 40 -12.16 7.80 1.47
C PHE A 40 -11.85 6.33 1.16
N THR A 41 -12.87 5.46 1.25
CA THR A 41 -12.72 4.04 0.91
C THR A 41 -12.38 3.88 -0.56
N TYR A 42 -13.04 4.62 -1.46
CA TYR A 42 -12.71 4.66 -2.87
C TYR A 42 -11.25 5.11 -3.09
N PHE A 43 -10.85 6.25 -2.54
CA PHE A 43 -9.48 6.73 -2.64
C PHE A 43 -8.45 5.69 -2.16
N LEU A 44 -8.66 5.09 -0.98
CA LEU A 44 -7.73 4.10 -0.43
C LEU A 44 -7.60 2.88 -1.33
N PHE A 45 -8.71 2.36 -1.86
CA PHE A 45 -8.67 1.21 -2.76
C PHE A 45 -8.00 1.56 -4.10
N ALA A 46 -8.20 2.78 -4.61
CA ALA A 46 -7.54 3.26 -5.83
C ALA A 46 -6.02 3.27 -5.65
N VAL A 47 -5.54 3.95 -4.60
CA VAL A 47 -4.10 4.12 -4.32
C VAL A 47 -3.46 2.77 -4.04
N MET A 48 -4.05 1.97 -3.15
CA MET A 48 -3.44 0.70 -2.75
C MET A 48 -3.55 -0.36 -3.84
N GLY A 49 -4.60 -0.34 -4.66
CA GLY A 49 -4.74 -1.22 -5.82
C GLY A 49 -3.61 -1.02 -6.82
N ASP A 50 -3.29 0.23 -7.14
CA ASP A 50 -2.21 0.56 -8.09
C ASP A 50 -0.82 0.13 -7.62
N THR A 51 -0.59 0.03 -6.30
CA THR A 51 0.69 -0.51 -5.79
C THR A 51 0.93 -1.96 -6.24
N THR A 52 -0.14 -2.72 -6.48
CA THR A 52 -0.09 -4.15 -6.85
C THR A 52 -0.74 -4.40 -8.20
N SER A 53 -0.64 -3.42 -9.10
CA SER A 53 -0.98 -3.52 -10.51
C SER A 53 0.27 -3.34 -11.38
N PRO A 54 0.32 -3.99 -12.56
CA PRO A 54 1.39 -3.74 -13.52
C PRO A 54 1.25 -2.33 -14.11
N VAL A 55 2.36 -1.77 -14.61
CA VAL A 55 2.40 -0.42 -15.18
C VAL A 55 1.45 -0.21 -16.37
N SER A 56 1.20 -1.27 -17.14
CA SER A 56 0.25 -1.27 -18.27
C SER A 56 -1.22 -1.20 -17.86
N ASP A 57 -1.52 -1.32 -16.57
CA ASP A 57 -2.86 -1.37 -16.03
C ASP A 57 -2.92 -0.60 -14.71
N LEU A 58 -2.42 0.64 -14.67
CA LEU A 58 -2.59 1.55 -13.54
C LEU A 58 -3.90 2.34 -13.68
N PHE A 59 -4.57 2.60 -12.56
CA PHE A 59 -5.75 3.49 -12.51
C PHE A 59 -5.32 4.97 -12.44
N MET A 60 -4.17 5.25 -11.85
CA MET A 60 -3.62 6.59 -11.68
C MET A 60 -3.45 7.35 -13.01
N THR A 61 -3.89 8.61 -13.01
CA THR A 61 -3.57 9.63 -14.01
C THR A 61 -3.14 10.92 -13.29
N PRO A 62 -2.55 11.91 -13.98
CA PRO A 62 -2.26 13.21 -13.38
C PRO A 62 -3.50 13.90 -12.78
N GLU A 63 -4.66 13.78 -13.41
CA GLU A 63 -5.93 14.33 -12.91
C GLU A 63 -6.37 13.60 -11.63
N HIS A 64 -6.32 12.27 -11.63
CA HIS A 64 -6.61 11.47 -10.44
C HIS A 64 -5.66 11.81 -9.28
N TYR A 65 -4.40 12.13 -9.56
CA TYR A 65 -3.44 12.49 -8.51
C TYR A 65 -3.86 13.75 -7.75
N GLU A 66 -4.25 14.81 -8.45
CA GLU A 66 -4.70 16.06 -7.81
C GLU A 66 -6.00 15.85 -7.03
N GLU A 67 -6.95 15.10 -7.59
CA GLU A 67 -8.20 14.73 -6.90
C GLU A 67 -7.92 13.90 -5.63
N HIS A 68 -7.08 12.88 -5.73
CA HIS A 68 -6.68 12.03 -4.61
C HIS A 68 -5.93 12.79 -3.53
N LYS A 69 -5.08 13.74 -3.91
CA LYS A 69 -4.38 14.62 -2.97
C LYS A 69 -5.36 15.53 -2.24
N ALA A 70 -6.32 16.13 -2.95
CA ALA A 70 -7.38 16.92 -2.35
C ALA A 70 -8.22 16.09 -1.36
N ILE A 71 -8.55 14.83 -1.69
CA ILE A 71 -9.24 13.92 -0.78
C ILE A 71 -8.43 13.67 0.49
N LEU A 72 -7.14 13.39 0.34
CA LEU A 72 -6.24 13.14 1.45
C LEU A 72 -6.11 14.37 2.36
N ASP A 73 -6.08 15.58 1.81
CA ASP A 73 -5.97 16.80 2.60
C ASP A 73 -7.30 17.16 3.29
N GLN A 74 -8.42 17.01 2.59
CA GLN A 74 -9.73 17.47 3.05
C GLN A 74 -10.47 16.48 3.96
N TYR A 75 -10.36 15.18 3.69
CA TYR A 75 -11.20 14.16 4.34
C TYR A 75 -10.41 13.20 5.25
N SER A 76 -9.14 13.50 5.59
CA SER A 76 -8.30 12.61 6.42
C SER A 76 -8.36 12.84 7.92
N SER A 77 -8.75 14.04 8.36
CA SER A 77 -8.62 14.45 9.78
C SER A 77 -9.39 13.56 10.75
N ASP A 78 -10.55 13.04 10.33
CA ASP A 78 -11.46 12.26 11.18
C ASP A 78 -11.50 10.76 10.87
N VAL A 79 -10.66 10.28 9.94
CA VAL A 79 -10.67 8.86 9.55
C VAL A 79 -9.83 8.04 10.54
N PRO A 80 -10.43 7.03 11.21
CA PRO A 80 -9.72 6.19 12.18
C PRO A 80 -8.45 5.51 11.62
N LEU A 81 -8.39 5.27 10.31
CA LEU A 81 -7.19 4.76 9.63
C LEU A 81 -5.95 5.57 9.94
N PHE A 82 -6.02 6.90 9.91
CA PHE A 82 -4.85 7.78 10.07
C PHE A 82 -4.35 7.92 11.51
N ARG A 83 -5.01 7.23 12.45
CA ARG A 83 -4.44 6.97 13.78
C ARG A 83 -3.38 5.86 13.73
N MET A 84 -3.41 5.02 12.68
CA MET A 84 -2.67 3.77 12.57
C MET A 84 -1.86 3.62 11.26
N PHE A 85 -2.17 4.43 10.24
CA PHE A 85 -1.41 4.56 9.00
C PHE A 85 -0.97 6.03 8.86
N PRO A 86 0.31 6.35 8.71
CA PRO A 86 0.77 7.72 8.51
C PRO A 86 0.31 8.33 7.17
N LYS A 87 -0.44 9.44 7.20
CA LYS A 87 -0.98 10.08 5.99
C LYS A 87 0.12 10.52 5.02
N GLU A 88 1.27 10.93 5.55
CA GLU A 88 2.44 11.38 4.81
C GLU A 88 2.98 10.24 3.94
N LEU A 89 3.07 9.03 4.50
CA LEU A 89 3.50 7.84 3.76
C LEU A 89 2.48 7.43 2.69
N LEU A 90 1.18 7.64 2.92
CA LEU A 90 0.16 7.40 1.91
C LEU A 90 0.26 8.42 0.76
N ALA A 91 0.56 9.69 1.04
CA ALA A 91 0.82 10.71 0.03
C ALA A 91 2.05 10.34 -0.82
N HIS A 92 3.12 9.83 -0.21
CA HIS A 92 4.29 9.37 -0.96
C HIS A 92 3.99 8.10 -1.78
N THR A 93 3.17 7.19 -1.28
CA THR A 93 2.67 6.03 -2.05
C THR A 93 1.91 6.49 -3.29
N LEU A 94 1.05 7.50 -3.14
CA LEU A 94 0.32 8.15 -4.24
C LEU A 94 1.29 8.77 -5.26
N LYS A 95 2.34 9.48 -4.83
CA LYS A 95 3.36 10.05 -5.73
C LYS A 95 4.15 8.98 -6.48
N VAL A 96 4.49 7.84 -5.84
CA VAL A 96 5.12 6.71 -6.54
C VAL A 96 4.20 6.16 -7.62
N ASN A 97 2.90 5.98 -7.36
CA ASN A 97 1.93 5.56 -8.38
C ASN A 97 1.87 6.55 -9.56
N LEU A 98 1.91 7.85 -9.29
CA LEU A 98 1.94 8.88 -10.33
C LEU A 98 3.19 8.73 -11.22
N ILE A 99 4.38 8.57 -10.62
CA ILE A 99 5.63 8.40 -11.37
C ILE A 99 5.53 7.16 -12.27
N ARG A 100 5.03 6.03 -11.75
CA ARG A 100 4.81 4.80 -12.52
C ARG A 100 3.83 5.01 -13.67
N ALA A 101 2.74 5.76 -13.45
CA ALA A 101 1.73 6.04 -14.47
C ALA A 101 2.23 6.99 -15.56
N GLN A 102 2.96 8.05 -15.19
CA GLN A 102 3.57 8.97 -16.14
C GLN A 102 4.60 8.24 -17.02
N TRP A 103 5.41 7.36 -16.42
CA TRP A 103 6.32 6.49 -17.15
C TRP A 103 5.57 5.62 -18.18
N ALA A 104 4.46 4.98 -17.78
CA ALA A 104 3.64 4.15 -18.66
C ALA A 104 3.11 4.88 -19.90
N GLN A 105 2.82 6.17 -19.76
CA GLN A 105 2.23 7.03 -20.80
C GLN A 105 3.28 7.75 -21.65
N SER A 106 4.56 7.62 -21.31
CA SER A 106 5.63 8.37 -21.97
C SER A 106 6.34 7.51 -23.02
N ASP A 107 5.86 7.56 -24.27
CA ASP A 107 6.43 6.75 -25.36
C ASP A 107 7.90 7.10 -25.70
N LEU A 108 8.38 8.30 -25.33
CA LEU A 108 9.70 8.82 -25.69
C LEU A 108 10.58 9.20 -24.49
N ALA A 109 10.07 9.05 -23.26
CA ALA A 109 10.81 9.52 -22.10
C ALA A 109 11.94 8.58 -21.71
N THR A 110 13.03 9.16 -21.24
CA THR A 110 14.14 8.39 -20.68
C THR A 110 13.97 8.23 -19.18
N PRO A 111 14.49 7.14 -18.55
CA PRO A 111 14.39 6.96 -17.10
C PRO A 111 14.96 8.15 -16.31
N ALA A 112 15.99 8.81 -16.86
CA ALA A 112 16.66 9.96 -16.27
C ALA A 112 15.71 11.14 -15.99
N GLU A 113 14.66 11.32 -16.79
CA GLU A 113 13.65 12.37 -16.60
C GLU A 113 12.83 12.17 -15.32
N PHE A 114 12.66 10.91 -14.90
CA PHE A 114 11.88 10.55 -13.70
C PHE A 114 12.76 10.25 -12.49
N THR A 115 14.05 9.98 -12.68
CA THR A 115 14.97 9.59 -11.60
C THR A 115 15.05 10.65 -10.50
N GLN A 116 15.07 11.95 -10.84
CA GLN A 116 15.16 13.02 -9.85
C GLN A 116 13.91 13.05 -8.94
N ASP A 117 12.72 13.00 -9.53
CA ASP A 117 11.44 12.95 -8.82
C ASP A 117 11.33 11.69 -7.93
N ALA A 118 11.81 10.56 -8.44
CA ALA A 118 11.86 9.30 -7.71
C ALA A 118 12.80 9.37 -6.48
N LEU A 119 14.00 9.91 -6.65
CA LEU A 119 14.97 10.08 -5.56
C LEU A 119 14.49 11.08 -4.51
N MET A 120 13.87 12.19 -4.93
CA MET A 120 13.25 13.15 -4.00
C MET A 120 12.13 12.48 -3.20
N THR A 121 11.26 11.72 -3.86
CA THR A 121 10.18 10.98 -3.20
C THR A 121 10.74 9.96 -2.20
N LEU A 122 11.77 9.21 -2.59
CA LEU A 122 12.47 8.28 -1.70
C LEU A 122 13.09 9.00 -0.50
N GLY A 123 13.75 10.15 -0.71
CA GLY A 123 14.31 10.98 0.35
C GLY A 123 13.27 11.36 1.39
N CYS A 124 12.11 11.87 0.96
CA CYS A 124 11.02 12.22 1.87
C CYS A 124 10.48 11.02 2.67
N ILE A 125 10.38 9.84 2.04
CA ILE A 125 9.97 8.61 2.74
C ILE A 125 10.99 8.22 3.82
N LEU A 126 12.29 8.36 3.54
CA LEU A 126 13.35 8.04 4.49
C LEU A 126 13.44 9.07 5.64
N GLU A 127 13.16 10.34 5.36
CA GLU A 127 13.13 11.41 6.37
C GLU A 127 11.91 11.34 7.29
N PHE A 128 10.86 10.61 6.90
CA PHE A 128 9.73 10.35 7.78
C PHE A 128 10.22 9.75 9.12
N SER A 129 9.77 10.32 10.23
CA SER A 129 10.12 9.85 11.57
C SER A 129 8.93 9.14 12.23
N PRO A 130 8.95 7.80 12.33
CA PRO A 130 7.93 7.05 13.06
C PRO A 130 7.81 7.51 14.53
N ALA A 131 8.92 7.90 15.14
CA ALA A 131 8.96 8.40 16.51
C ALA A 131 8.21 9.73 16.65
N ASN A 132 8.49 10.70 15.75
CA ASN A 132 7.80 11.98 15.77
C ASN A 132 6.32 11.82 15.44
N TRP A 133 5.98 10.96 14.48
CA TRP A 133 4.59 10.68 14.13
C TRP A 133 3.82 10.07 15.31
N ALA A 134 4.40 9.09 16.01
CA ALA A 134 3.81 8.52 17.22
C ALA A 134 3.66 9.56 18.34
N TYR A 135 4.65 10.43 18.52
CA TYR A 135 4.59 11.52 19.51
C TYR A 135 3.52 12.59 19.20
N LEU A 136 3.24 12.87 17.93
CA LEU A 136 2.19 13.83 17.58
C LEU A 136 0.78 13.27 17.76
N LYS A 137 0.65 11.93 17.89
CA LYS A 137 -0.62 11.23 18.04
C LYS A 137 -0.89 10.80 19.49
N SER A 138 -0.11 11.32 20.44
CA SER A 138 -0.11 10.95 21.85
C SER A 138 -1.46 11.06 22.54
N GLY A 139 -2.01 9.86 22.80
CA GLY A 139 -2.84 9.48 23.95
C GLY A 139 -2.29 8.16 24.53
N LEU A 140 -3.13 7.26 25.07
CA LEU A 140 -2.76 6.00 25.76
C LEU A 140 -2.01 4.92 24.91
N TYR A 141 -1.60 5.18 23.66
CA TYR A 141 -1.20 4.14 22.68
C TYR A 141 0.18 4.34 22.01
N HIS A 142 1.14 4.98 22.69
CA HIS A 142 2.45 5.34 22.12
C HIS A 142 3.23 4.19 21.43
N GLY A 143 3.25 2.99 22.04
CA GLY A 143 4.02 1.86 21.51
C GLY A 143 3.48 1.30 20.19
N ASP A 144 2.16 1.31 20.03
CA ASP A 144 1.47 0.78 18.85
C ASP A 144 1.73 1.66 17.61
N GLN A 145 1.67 2.98 17.78
CA GLN A 145 1.88 3.94 16.70
C GLN A 145 3.32 3.92 16.21
N PHE A 146 4.31 3.87 17.12
CA PHE A 146 5.70 3.79 16.68
C PHE A 146 5.95 2.56 15.81
N LEU A 147 5.49 1.38 16.27
CA LEU A 147 5.63 0.13 15.53
C LEU A 147 4.95 0.18 14.15
N LEU A 148 3.74 0.72 14.06
CA LEU A 148 3.02 0.85 12.80
C LEU A 148 3.68 1.86 11.86
N GLY A 149 4.16 2.98 12.39
CA GLY A 149 4.93 3.96 11.62
C GLY A 149 6.17 3.33 11.00
N THR A 150 6.92 2.51 11.76
CA THR A 150 8.10 1.78 11.27
C THR A 150 7.73 0.77 10.18
N ILE A 151 6.65 0.00 10.38
CA ILE A 151 6.17 -0.97 9.38
C ILE A 151 5.79 -0.28 8.08
N HIS A 152 4.99 0.78 8.15
CA HIS A 152 4.52 1.49 6.97
C HIS A 152 5.68 2.20 6.26
N GLN A 153 6.62 2.79 7.00
CA GLN A 153 7.81 3.40 6.39
C GLN A 153 8.62 2.36 5.63
N ALA A 154 8.96 1.23 6.25
CA ALA A 154 9.74 0.19 5.59
C ALA A 154 9.01 -0.38 4.36
N ALA A 155 7.70 -0.62 4.46
CA ALA A 155 6.90 -1.11 3.34
C ALA A 155 6.81 -0.09 2.19
N VAL A 156 6.62 1.20 2.47
CA VAL A 156 6.56 2.25 1.43
C VAL A 156 7.94 2.48 0.80
N THR A 157 9.03 2.41 1.57
CA THR A 157 10.40 2.45 1.03
C THR A 157 10.64 1.27 0.08
N LEU A 158 10.31 0.05 0.50
CA LEU A 158 10.45 -1.14 -0.35
C LEU A 158 9.61 -1.04 -1.62
N TYR A 159 8.36 -0.60 -1.51
CA TYR A 159 7.50 -0.36 -2.65
C TYR A 159 8.12 0.66 -3.62
N CYS A 160 8.54 1.83 -3.12
CA CYS A 160 9.18 2.87 -3.92
C CYS A 160 10.40 2.35 -4.67
N VAL A 161 11.35 1.72 -3.95
CA VAL A 161 12.59 1.21 -4.54
C VAL A 161 12.30 0.09 -5.55
N CYS A 162 11.55 -0.93 -5.16
CA CYS A 162 11.38 -2.13 -5.98
C CYS A 162 10.50 -1.86 -7.21
N SER A 163 9.43 -1.07 -7.08
CA SER A 163 8.53 -0.77 -8.19
C SER A 163 9.17 0.17 -9.21
N LEU A 164 9.97 1.15 -8.78
CA LEU A 164 10.64 2.07 -9.71
C LEU A 164 11.92 1.46 -10.32
N GLN A 165 12.58 0.53 -9.63
CA GLN A 165 13.66 -0.29 -10.23
C GLN A 165 13.13 -1.25 -11.31
N SER A 166 11.93 -1.79 -11.13
CA SER A 166 11.25 -2.63 -12.13
C SER A 166 11.05 -1.91 -13.47
N LEU A 167 10.96 -0.57 -13.43
CA LEU A 167 10.79 0.31 -14.59
C LEU A 167 12.10 0.96 -15.04
N PHE A 168 13.24 0.59 -14.44
CA PHE A 168 14.56 1.21 -14.67
C PHE A 168 14.67 2.70 -14.31
N ILE A 169 13.63 3.28 -13.67
CA ILE A 169 13.61 4.70 -13.23
C ILE A 169 14.62 4.94 -12.12
N LEU A 170 14.63 4.05 -11.12
CA LEU A 170 15.68 4.03 -10.09
C LEU A 170 16.79 3.07 -10.53
N PRO A 171 18.07 3.48 -10.42
CA PRO A 171 19.18 2.62 -10.79
C PRO A 171 19.39 1.48 -9.79
N HIS A 172 20.02 0.39 -10.22
CA HIS A 172 20.47 -0.69 -9.34
C HIS A 172 21.84 -0.36 -8.75
N THR A 173 21.87 0.47 -7.70
CA THR A 173 23.12 0.83 -7.00
C THR A 173 23.34 -0.02 -5.76
N GLN A 174 24.59 -0.08 -5.27
CA GLN A 174 24.90 -0.74 -4.00
C GLN A 174 24.15 -0.12 -2.82
N PHE A 175 23.96 1.21 -2.84
CA PHE A 175 23.18 1.92 -1.82
C PHE A 175 21.73 1.43 -1.76
N LEU A 176 21.02 1.42 -2.90
CA LEU A 176 19.63 0.98 -2.94
C LEU A 176 19.47 -0.52 -2.65
N THR A 177 20.48 -1.32 -3.01
CA THR A 177 20.51 -2.74 -2.66
C THR A 177 20.61 -2.94 -1.14
N ARG A 178 21.52 -2.23 -0.46
CA ARG A 178 21.63 -2.27 1.01
C ARG A 178 20.36 -1.78 1.67
N LEU A 179 19.80 -0.67 1.19
CA LEU A 179 18.55 -0.12 1.69
C LEU A 179 17.41 -1.15 1.59
N ARG A 180 17.29 -1.87 0.46
CA ARG A 180 16.28 -2.93 0.29
C ARG A 180 16.47 -4.05 1.33
N ILE A 181 17.70 -4.50 1.56
CA ILE A 181 18.01 -5.54 2.54
C ILE A 181 17.64 -5.07 3.95
N GLU A 182 18.09 -3.88 4.34
CA GLU A 182 17.82 -3.29 5.67
C GLU A 182 16.32 -3.09 5.91
N MET A 183 15.59 -2.55 4.94
CA MET A 183 14.14 -2.34 5.06
C MET A 183 13.38 -3.67 5.07
N THR A 184 13.84 -4.69 4.34
CA THR A 184 13.24 -6.04 4.38
C THR A 184 13.39 -6.65 5.77
N ALA A 185 14.59 -6.57 6.36
CA ALA A 185 14.86 -7.07 7.71
C ALA A 185 14.03 -6.31 8.77
N SER A 186 14.02 -4.97 8.70
CA SER A 186 13.23 -4.11 9.60
C SER A 186 11.74 -4.40 9.51
N LEU A 187 11.22 -4.57 8.28
CA LEU A 187 9.81 -4.89 8.05
C LEU A 187 9.46 -6.27 8.61
N PHE A 188 10.31 -7.27 8.40
CA PHE A 188 10.14 -8.62 8.92
C PHE A 188 10.11 -8.66 10.46
N GLU A 189 11.09 -8.02 11.12
CA GLU A 189 11.16 -7.94 12.57
C GLU A 189 9.92 -7.23 13.14
N SER A 190 9.54 -6.10 12.53
CA SER A 190 8.40 -5.30 13.00
C SER A 190 7.06 -6.00 12.79
N LEU A 191 6.87 -6.68 11.65
CA LEU A 191 5.67 -7.50 11.39
C LEU A 191 5.58 -8.69 12.35
N THR A 192 6.70 -9.32 12.71
CA THR A 192 6.72 -10.41 13.69
C THR A 192 6.20 -9.97 15.05
N LYS A 193 6.51 -8.74 15.47
CA LYS A 193 5.96 -8.14 16.70
C LYS A 193 4.49 -7.77 16.53
N ALA A 194 4.14 -7.07 15.45
CA ALA A 194 2.81 -6.49 15.29
C ALA A 194 1.70 -7.53 15.02
N LEU A 195 1.99 -8.62 14.29
CA LEU A 195 1.00 -9.65 13.95
C LEU A 195 0.55 -10.52 15.14
N GLN A 196 1.25 -10.40 16.28
CA GLN A 196 0.80 -10.96 17.56
C GLN A 196 -0.51 -10.32 18.01
N PHE A 197 -0.71 -9.03 17.69
CA PHE A 197 -1.91 -8.28 18.04
C PHE A 197 -2.98 -8.41 16.96
N GLN A 198 -4.12 -9.01 17.30
CA GLN A 198 -5.21 -9.24 16.35
C GLN A 198 -5.72 -7.93 15.72
N LYS A 199 -5.75 -6.85 16.50
CA LYS A 199 -6.19 -5.50 16.11
C LYS A 199 -5.45 -4.94 14.89
N PHE A 200 -4.21 -5.35 14.62
CA PHE A 200 -3.42 -4.81 13.51
C PHE A 200 -3.54 -5.62 12.21
N ARG A 201 -4.02 -6.86 12.25
CA ARG A 201 -3.97 -7.78 11.10
C ARG A 201 -4.60 -7.21 9.82
N LYS A 202 -5.63 -6.38 9.94
CA LYS A 202 -6.28 -5.71 8.81
C LYS A 202 -5.36 -4.70 8.13
N LEU A 203 -4.67 -3.89 8.93
CA LEU A 203 -3.75 -2.83 8.49
C LEU A 203 -2.43 -3.40 7.95
N LEU A 204 -2.02 -4.54 8.47
CA LEU A 204 -0.77 -5.21 8.12
C LEU A 204 -0.87 -6.09 6.88
N PHE A 205 -2.04 -6.15 6.22
CA PHE A 205 -2.21 -6.97 5.02
C PHE A 205 -1.28 -6.53 3.89
N TRP A 206 -1.32 -5.25 3.51
CA TRP A 206 -0.47 -4.73 2.45
C TRP A 206 1.03 -4.81 2.78
N PRO A 207 1.50 -4.39 3.98
CA PRO A 207 2.90 -4.55 4.37
C PRO A 207 3.40 -6.01 4.31
N LEU A 208 2.54 -6.98 4.64
CA LEU A 208 2.88 -8.40 4.54
C LEU A 208 3.03 -8.87 3.08
N VAL A 209 2.26 -8.28 2.16
CA VAL A 209 2.42 -8.51 0.72
C VAL A 209 3.71 -7.90 0.19
N VAL A 210 4.04 -6.67 0.61
CA VAL A 210 5.31 -6.01 0.27
C VAL A 210 6.49 -6.84 0.76
N LEU A 211 6.46 -7.33 2.01
CA LEU A 211 7.49 -8.24 2.53
C LEU A 211 7.60 -9.51 1.69
N GLY A 212 6.47 -10.08 1.26
CA GLY A 212 6.45 -11.26 0.40
C GLY A 212 7.17 -11.06 -0.94
N MET A 213 6.98 -9.90 -1.58
CA MET A 213 7.73 -9.54 -2.78
C MET A 213 9.23 -9.36 -2.45
N ALA A 214 9.54 -8.58 -1.42
CA ALA A 214 10.93 -8.25 -1.06
C ALA A 214 11.74 -9.48 -0.60
N ALA A 215 11.06 -10.51 -0.08
CA ALA A 215 11.66 -11.77 0.37
C ALA A 215 12.11 -12.70 -0.77
N VAL A 216 12.15 -12.24 -2.02
CA VAL A 216 12.64 -13.02 -3.16
C VAL A 216 14.10 -13.46 -2.98
N ASP A 217 14.93 -12.65 -2.35
CA ASP A 217 16.33 -12.99 -2.06
C ASP A 217 16.55 -13.41 -0.59
N SER A 218 15.47 -13.61 0.17
CA SER A 218 15.54 -13.91 1.61
C SER A 218 15.50 -15.41 1.90
N ASP A 219 15.90 -15.75 3.13
CA ASP A 219 15.87 -17.11 3.66
C ASP A 219 14.45 -17.71 3.68
N GLU A 220 14.40 -19.05 3.64
CA GLU A 220 13.15 -19.82 3.65
C GLU A 220 12.29 -19.52 4.90
N SER A 221 12.89 -19.10 6.01
CA SER A 221 12.18 -18.71 7.23
C SER A 221 11.27 -17.49 7.02
N VAL A 222 11.75 -16.47 6.31
CA VAL A 222 10.98 -15.25 5.99
C VAL A 222 9.85 -15.59 5.03
N ARG A 223 10.14 -16.44 4.03
CA ARG A 223 9.14 -16.92 3.07
C ARG A 223 8.04 -17.73 3.75
N ALA A 224 8.40 -18.67 4.62
CA ALA A 224 7.47 -19.46 5.42
C ALA A 224 6.59 -18.56 6.31
N PHE A 225 7.19 -17.57 6.98
CA PHE A 225 6.47 -16.59 7.80
C PHE A 225 5.40 -15.84 7.00
N VAL A 226 5.73 -15.34 5.81
CA VAL A 226 4.79 -14.64 4.93
C VAL A 226 3.61 -15.55 4.53
N LEU A 227 3.89 -16.77 4.10
CA LEU A 227 2.84 -17.71 3.66
C LEU A 227 1.93 -18.16 4.82
N GLU A 228 2.46 -18.30 6.02
CA GLU A 228 1.68 -18.59 7.22
C GLU A 228 0.76 -17.41 7.56
N HIS A 229 1.33 -16.22 7.66
CA HIS A 229 0.61 -15.04 8.13
C HIS A 229 -0.42 -14.55 7.12
N LEU A 230 -0.20 -14.67 5.81
CA LEU A 230 -1.24 -14.40 4.81
C LEU A 230 -2.45 -15.34 4.98
N GLY A 231 -2.20 -16.61 5.29
CA GLY A 231 -3.25 -17.57 5.63
C GLY A 231 -4.00 -17.19 6.92
N ARG A 232 -3.28 -16.74 7.95
CA ARG A 232 -3.87 -16.27 9.22
C ARG A 232 -4.69 -15.00 9.04
N VAL A 233 -4.18 -14.03 8.28
CA VAL A 233 -4.88 -12.78 7.96
C VAL A 233 -6.17 -13.10 7.21
N SER A 234 -6.16 -13.99 6.20
CA SER A 234 -7.38 -14.41 5.50
C SER A 234 -8.46 -14.92 6.47
N ARG A 235 -8.10 -15.85 7.37
CA ARG A 235 -9.04 -16.38 8.38
C ARG A 235 -9.54 -15.29 9.33
N SER A 236 -8.67 -14.35 9.70
CA SER A 236 -8.98 -13.28 10.64
C SER A 236 -9.87 -12.19 10.06
N ILE A 237 -9.73 -11.85 8.79
CA ILE A 237 -10.49 -10.77 8.14
C ILE A 237 -11.68 -11.29 7.34
N GLY A 238 -11.80 -12.62 7.17
CA GLY A 238 -12.88 -13.26 6.44
C GLY A 238 -12.85 -13.00 4.93
N LEU A 239 -11.70 -12.60 4.38
CA LEU A 239 -11.54 -12.30 2.95
C LEU A 239 -10.66 -13.33 2.26
N TYR A 240 -10.96 -13.56 0.98
CA TYR A 240 -10.17 -14.42 0.11
C TYR A 240 -8.90 -13.72 -0.42
N ALA A 241 -8.85 -12.39 -0.42
CA ALA A 241 -7.72 -11.61 -0.96
C ALA A 241 -6.34 -12.03 -0.41
N PRO A 242 -6.13 -12.31 0.89
CA PRO A 242 -4.84 -12.77 1.38
C PRO A 242 -4.46 -14.18 0.90
N VAL A 243 -5.42 -15.04 0.58
CA VAL A 243 -5.15 -16.33 -0.08
C VAL A 243 -4.70 -16.12 -1.52
N VAL A 244 -5.29 -15.16 -2.23
CA VAL A 244 -4.83 -14.75 -3.56
C VAL A 244 -3.39 -14.23 -3.48
N ALA A 245 -3.10 -13.32 -2.54
CA ALA A 245 -1.76 -12.79 -2.31
C ALA A 245 -0.74 -13.91 -2.07
N LYS A 246 -1.08 -14.86 -1.19
CA LYS A 246 -0.26 -16.05 -0.90
C LYS A 246 0.08 -16.84 -2.16
N ASN A 247 -0.89 -17.03 -3.05
CA ASN A 247 -0.67 -17.75 -4.30
C ASN A 247 0.13 -16.96 -5.32
N VAL A 248 -0.06 -15.63 -5.40
CA VAL A 248 0.73 -14.74 -6.26
C VAL A 248 2.20 -14.80 -5.85
N ILE A 249 2.49 -14.54 -4.57
CA ILE A 249 3.85 -14.54 -4.01
C ILE A 249 4.52 -15.90 -4.18
N ARG A 250 3.82 -17.00 -3.88
CA ARG A 250 4.37 -18.36 -4.06
C ARG A 250 4.75 -18.66 -5.51
N ARG A 251 3.94 -18.23 -6.48
CA ARG A 251 4.25 -18.40 -7.91
C ARG A 251 5.41 -17.52 -8.34
N PHE A 252 5.49 -16.31 -7.81
CA PHE A 252 6.59 -15.39 -8.06
C PHE A 252 7.93 -15.97 -7.57
N TRP A 253 7.99 -16.49 -6.34
CA TRP A 253 9.23 -17.15 -5.87
C TRP A 253 9.61 -18.37 -6.70
N ALA A 254 8.61 -19.15 -7.17
CA ALA A 254 8.86 -20.32 -8.00
C ALA A 254 9.29 -19.98 -9.44
N SER A 255 9.02 -18.75 -9.93
CA SER A 255 9.37 -18.36 -11.30
C SER A 255 10.84 -17.94 -11.45
N GLY A 256 11.54 -17.68 -10.34
CA GLY A 256 12.92 -17.17 -10.35
C GLY A 256 13.03 -15.69 -10.77
N MET A 257 11.91 -15.01 -10.98
CA MET A 257 11.90 -13.58 -11.27
C MET A 257 12.11 -12.77 -9.99
N ILE A 258 12.60 -11.54 -10.12
CA ILE A 258 13.01 -10.70 -8.97
C ILE A 258 12.36 -9.31 -8.96
N LEU A 259 11.70 -8.89 -10.04
CA LEU A 259 11.17 -7.53 -10.19
C LEU A 259 9.74 -7.41 -9.64
N TRP A 260 9.33 -6.17 -9.35
CA TRP A 260 8.00 -5.88 -8.80
C TRP A 260 6.87 -6.24 -9.77
N ASP A 261 6.99 -5.80 -11.03
CA ASP A 261 5.96 -6.04 -12.04
C ASP A 261 5.92 -7.52 -12.48
N ASP A 262 6.99 -8.29 -12.22
CA ASP A 262 6.98 -9.74 -12.36
C ASP A 262 6.16 -10.47 -11.31
N CYS A 263 6.10 -9.92 -10.09
CA CYS A 263 5.26 -10.43 -9.02
C CYS A 263 3.78 -10.09 -9.29
N PHE A 264 3.50 -8.86 -9.72
CA PHE A 264 2.15 -8.33 -9.90
C PHE A 264 1.80 -8.10 -11.39
N ARG A 265 1.73 -9.20 -12.16
CA ARG A 265 1.43 -9.20 -13.61
C ARG A 265 -0.03 -8.90 -13.99
N GLU A 266 -0.91 -8.88 -13.01
CA GLU A 266 -2.34 -8.58 -13.15
C GLU A 266 -2.69 -7.58 -12.02
N PRO A 267 -3.74 -6.76 -12.17
CA PRO A 267 -4.12 -5.82 -11.13
C PRO A 267 -4.73 -6.54 -9.93
N TYR A 268 -4.25 -6.21 -8.72
CA TYR A 268 -4.74 -6.73 -7.45
C TYR A 268 -5.01 -5.59 -6.45
N ILE A 269 -5.95 -5.75 -5.50
CA ILE A 269 -6.16 -4.83 -4.36
C ILE A 269 -5.79 -5.47 -3.01
N PHE A 270 -4.51 -5.50 -2.64
CA PHE A 270 -4.11 -6.15 -1.39
C PHE A 270 -4.24 -5.23 -0.16
N VAL A 271 -5.39 -4.57 0.00
CA VAL A 271 -5.73 -3.75 1.17
C VAL A 271 -7.05 -4.20 1.79
N HIS A 272 -7.19 -4.02 3.10
CA HIS A 272 -8.47 -4.12 3.76
C HIS A 272 -8.68 -2.97 4.73
N TYR A 273 -9.73 -2.20 4.48
CA TYR A 273 -10.27 -1.22 5.41
C TYR A 273 -11.70 -1.62 5.75
N GLY A 274 -11.95 -1.90 7.03
CA GLY A 274 -13.29 -2.25 7.51
C GLY A 274 -13.86 -1.13 8.36
N GLY A 275 -14.85 -0.40 7.83
CA GLY A 275 -15.53 0.70 8.53
C GLY A 275 -16.27 0.31 9.81
N GLN A 276 -16.46 -0.99 10.09
CA GLN A 276 -17.10 -1.49 11.32
C GLN A 276 -16.12 -2.12 12.33
N GLY A 277 -14.79 -2.03 12.10
CA GLY A 277 -13.80 -2.76 12.90
C GLY A 277 -12.93 -1.92 13.83
N LEU A 278 -12.94 -0.60 13.68
CA LEU A 278 -12.30 0.32 14.63
C LEU A 278 -13.34 0.83 15.63
N ASP A 279 -14.13 -0.10 16.18
CA ASP A 279 -14.95 0.22 17.34
C ASP A 279 -13.99 0.40 18.51
N LEU A 280 -13.70 1.65 18.84
CA LEU A 280 -12.79 2.06 19.92
C LEU A 280 -13.15 1.41 21.27
N LYS A 281 -14.37 0.87 21.40
CA LYS A 281 -14.86 0.11 22.56
C LYS A 281 -14.25 -1.28 22.69
N ASN A 282 -13.77 -1.89 21.61
CA ASN A 282 -13.08 -3.18 21.62
C ASN A 282 -11.54 -3.02 21.70
N MET A 283 -11.03 -1.81 21.91
CA MET A 283 -9.60 -1.52 22.02
C MET A 283 -9.07 -1.56 23.46
N THR A 284 -9.91 -1.95 24.43
CA THR A 284 -9.57 -2.04 25.87
C THR A 284 -9.41 -3.47 26.41
N ALA A 285 -9.06 -4.45 25.58
CA ALA A 285 -8.70 -5.80 26.05
C ALA A 285 -7.39 -6.29 25.39
#